data_AF-A0A9E5R131-F1
#
_entry.id   AF-A0A9E5R131-F1
#
_cell.length_a   1.000
_cell.length_b   1.000
_cell.length_c   1.000
_cell.angle_alpha   90.00
_cell.angle_beta   90.00
_cell.angle_gamma   90.00
#
_symmetry.space_group_name_H-M   'P 1'
#
loop_
_entity.id
_entity.type
_entity.pdbx_description
1 polymer ?
#
loop_
_entity_poly.entity_id
_entity_poly.type
_entity_poly.pdbx_seq_one_letter_code
_entity_poly.pdbx_strand_id
1 'polypeptide(L)'
;MFGIPACTQDDVVTFNRNLSRTYAFSEGATQCDPDDPNVFFEGGWNFSNATALLTFSIPVFDGGNDTSYLVEELTSSKLKLALYDGTDIWRFEFDVVDED
;
A
#
# COMPACT_ATOMS: atom_id res chain seq x y z
N MET A 1 20.42 -7.16 -8.55
CA MET A 1 19.08 -6.59 -8.79
C MET A 1 18.11 -7.56 -8.15
N PHE A 2 17.68 -7.28 -6.93
CA PHE A 2 16.65 -8.08 -6.26
C PHE A 2 15.32 -7.65 -6.89
N GLY A 3 14.78 -8.49 -7.77
CA GLY A 3 13.45 -8.27 -8.34
C GLY A 3 12.40 -8.58 -7.28
N ILE A 4 11.39 -7.73 -7.19
CA ILE A 4 10.16 -8.00 -6.42
C ILE A 4 9.52 -9.26 -7.03
N PRO A 5 9.30 -10.34 -6.25
CA PRO A 5 8.65 -11.56 -6.75
C PRO A 5 7.36 -11.26 -7.51
N ALA A 6 7.08 -12.01 -8.57
CA ALA A 6 5.89 -11.76 -9.39
C ALA A 6 4.59 -11.79 -8.58
N CYS A 7 4.52 -12.68 -7.58
CA CYS A 7 3.38 -12.83 -6.65
C CYS A 7 3.22 -11.67 -5.65
N THR A 8 4.21 -10.77 -5.54
CA THR A 8 4.09 -9.54 -4.74
C THR A 8 3.78 -8.32 -5.61
N GLN A 9 3.70 -8.51 -6.94
CA GLN A 9 3.35 -7.42 -7.88
C GLN A 9 1.84 -7.29 -8.06
N ASP A 10 1.07 -8.33 -7.74
CA ASP A 10 -0.39 -8.33 -7.73
C ASP A 10 -0.98 -8.17 -6.32
N ASP A 11 -0.15 -7.83 -5.33
CA ASP A 11 -0.61 -7.44 -4.00
C ASP A 11 -1.61 -6.27 -4.08
N VAL A 12 -2.72 -6.41 -3.37
CA VAL A 12 -3.79 -5.43 -3.30
C VAL A 12 -3.84 -4.82 -1.91
N VAL A 13 -3.90 -3.50 -1.84
CA VAL A 13 -4.18 -2.76 -0.61
C VAL A 13 -5.61 -2.23 -0.60
N THR A 14 -6.39 -2.62 0.40
CA THR A 14 -7.78 -2.18 0.56
C THR A 14 -7.91 -1.24 1.74
N PHE A 15 -8.20 0.04 1.48
CA PHE A 15 -8.47 1.04 2.52
C PHE A 15 -9.96 1.04 2.91
N ASN A 16 -10.27 0.55 4.11
CA ASN A 16 -11.65 0.48 4.58
C ASN A 16 -12.17 1.84 5.05
N ARG A 17 -13.34 2.25 4.54
CA ARG A 17 -14.07 3.44 4.98
C ARG A 17 -14.87 3.16 6.25
N ASN A 18 -14.19 2.78 7.33
CA ASN A 18 -14.79 2.55 8.64
C ASN A 18 -14.29 3.59 9.67
N LEU A 19 -14.94 3.64 10.85
CA LEU A 19 -14.56 4.58 11.91
C LEU A 19 -13.15 4.32 12.45
N SER A 20 -12.71 3.07 12.40
CA SER A 20 -11.40 2.63 12.87
C SER A 20 -10.27 2.88 11.85
N ARG A 21 -10.61 3.33 10.63
CA ARG A 21 -9.70 3.55 9.50
C ARG A 21 -8.72 2.39 9.30
N THR A 22 -9.24 1.19 9.07
CA THR A 22 -8.38 0.01 8.84
C THR A 22 -8.02 -0.16 7.37
N TYR A 23 -6.89 -0.80 7.09
CA TYR A 23 -6.55 -1.32 5.77
C TYR A 23 -6.05 -2.76 5.87
N ALA A 24 -6.06 -3.46 4.74
CA ALA A 24 -5.51 -4.80 4.61
C ALA A 24 -4.69 -4.89 3.32
N PHE A 25 -3.61 -5.66 3.36
CA PHE A 25 -2.91 -6.15 2.17
C PHE A 25 -3.29 -7.61 1.93
N SER A 26 -3.57 -7.94 0.68
CA SER A 26 -3.78 -9.30 0.23
C SER A 26 -2.92 -9.64 -0.99
N GLU A 27 -2.56 -10.91 -1.15
CA GLU A 27 -1.72 -11.41 -2.28
C GLU A 27 -2.42 -11.36 -3.65
N GLY A 28 -3.68 -10.90 -3.71
CA GLY A 28 -4.40 -10.75 -4.96
C GLY A 28 -4.74 -12.11 -5.60
N ALA A 29 -4.42 -12.27 -6.89
CA ALA A 29 -4.77 -13.47 -7.65
C ALA A 29 -3.70 -14.57 -7.56
N THR A 30 -2.46 -14.21 -7.27
CA THR A 30 -1.29 -15.09 -7.29
C THR A 30 -0.64 -15.15 -5.91
N GLN A 31 -0.99 -16.15 -5.12
CA GLN A 31 -0.32 -16.36 -3.83
C GLN A 31 1.16 -16.68 -4.02
N CYS A 32 2.02 -16.12 -3.16
CA CYS A 32 3.43 -16.47 -3.12
C CYS A 32 3.64 -17.83 -2.46
N ASP A 33 2.87 -18.09 -1.40
CA ASP A 33 2.82 -19.38 -0.70
C ASP A 33 1.35 -19.82 -0.56
N PRO A 34 0.97 -20.99 -1.11
CA PRO A 34 -0.42 -21.47 -0.99
C PRO A 34 -0.84 -21.79 0.45
N ASP A 35 0.11 -21.92 1.39
CA ASP A 35 -0.18 -22.13 2.81
C ASP A 35 -0.37 -20.79 3.56
N ASP A 36 -0.03 -19.65 2.95
CA ASP A 36 -0.21 -18.32 3.53
C ASP A 36 -1.67 -17.83 3.40
N PRO A 37 -2.18 -17.10 4.42
CA PRO A 37 -3.48 -16.48 4.32
C PRO A 37 -3.46 -15.40 3.24
N ASN A 38 -4.50 -15.36 2.40
CA ASN A 38 -4.60 -14.35 1.34
C ASN A 38 -4.43 -12.92 1.89
N VAL A 39 -5.01 -12.61 3.07
CA VAL A 39 -4.71 -11.37 3.80
C VAL A 39 -3.52 -11.63 4.72
N PHE A 40 -2.38 -11.03 4.39
CA PHE A 40 -1.12 -11.24 5.11
C PHE A 40 -0.72 -10.08 6.02
N PHE A 41 -1.36 -8.91 5.87
CA PHE A 41 -1.08 -7.74 6.70
C PHE A 41 -2.30 -6.86 6.89
N GLU A 42 -2.49 -6.35 8.10
CA GLU A 42 -3.57 -5.42 8.45
C GLU A 42 -3.03 -4.29 9.33
N GLY A 43 -3.64 -3.11 9.23
CA GLY A 43 -3.23 -1.97 10.03
C GLY A 43 -4.24 -0.83 10.05
N GLY A 44 -3.84 0.27 10.68
CA GLY A 44 -4.58 1.53 10.67
C GLY A 44 -3.99 2.51 9.66
N TRP A 45 -4.83 3.24 8.94
CA TRP A 45 -4.39 4.31 8.06
C TRP A 45 -4.92 5.66 8.54
N ASN A 46 -4.20 6.72 8.19
CA ASN A 46 -4.63 8.08 8.44
C ASN A 46 -4.32 8.98 7.25
N PHE A 47 -5.25 9.85 6.88
CA PHE A 47 -5.05 10.83 5.83
C PHE A 47 -5.21 12.26 6.36
N SER A 48 -4.19 13.09 6.15
CA SER A 48 -4.19 14.52 6.47
C SER A 48 -4.34 15.31 5.17
N ASN A 49 -5.53 15.90 4.97
CA ASN A 49 -5.80 16.73 3.80
C ASN A 49 -4.92 18.00 3.78
N ALA A 50 -4.66 18.59 4.95
CA ALA A 50 -3.88 19.83 5.07
C ALA A 50 -2.44 19.71 4.55
N THR A 51 -1.87 18.51 4.62
CA THR A 51 -0.49 18.22 4.20
C THR A 51 -0.41 17.24 3.04
N ALA A 52 -1.55 16.76 2.53
CA ALA A 52 -1.64 15.67 1.55
C ALA A 52 -0.81 14.43 1.96
N LEU A 53 -0.79 14.10 3.25
CA LEU A 53 -0.04 12.94 3.77
C LEU A 53 -0.98 11.77 4.06
N LEU A 54 -0.64 10.61 3.52
CA LEU A 54 -1.24 9.32 3.84
C LEU A 54 -0.26 8.53 4.71
N THR A 55 -0.66 8.20 5.93
CA THR A 55 0.13 7.40 6.87
C THR A 55 -0.44 5.99 6.93
N PHE A 56 0.37 5.00 6.57
CA PHE A 56 0.12 3.56 6.67
C PHE A 56 1.45 2.81 6.46
N SER A 57 1.44 1.48 6.44
CA SER A 57 2.63 0.67 6.13
C SER A 57 2.48 -0.03 4.78
N ILE A 58 3.57 -0.08 4.02
CA ILE A 58 3.80 -0.92 2.84
C ILE A 58 4.77 -2.02 3.29
N PRO A 59 4.30 -3.21 3.71
CA PRO A 59 5.12 -4.19 4.44
C PRO A 59 6.40 -4.61 3.71
N VAL A 60 6.33 -4.76 2.39
CA VAL A 60 7.46 -5.12 1.53
C VAL A 60 8.54 -4.04 1.44
N PHE A 61 8.21 -2.79 1.83
CA PHE A 61 9.10 -1.64 1.75
C PHE A 61 9.53 -1.11 3.12
N ASP A 62 8.58 -0.87 4.03
CA ASP A 62 8.85 -0.27 5.35
C ASP A 62 8.89 -1.28 6.50
N GLY A 63 8.73 -2.58 6.20
CA GLY A 63 8.84 -3.66 7.17
C GLY A 63 7.73 -3.65 8.23
N GLY A 64 6.54 -3.12 7.89
CA GLY A 64 5.40 -3.08 8.81
C GLY A 64 5.33 -1.80 9.67
N ASN A 65 6.17 -0.80 9.40
CA ASN A 65 6.20 0.44 10.17
C ASN A 65 5.38 1.54 9.50
N ASP A 66 4.49 2.18 10.26
CA ASP A 66 3.71 3.31 9.78
C ASP A 66 4.62 4.44 9.26
N THR A 67 4.48 4.72 7.98
CA THR A 67 5.25 5.73 7.25
C THR A 67 4.31 6.74 6.62
N SER A 68 4.69 8.02 6.65
CA SER A 68 3.89 9.09 6.03
C SER A 68 4.35 9.36 4.62
N TYR A 69 3.48 9.06 3.66
CA TYR A 69 3.71 9.24 2.24
C TYR A 69 2.99 10.49 1.74
N LEU A 70 3.67 11.27 0.89
CA LEU A 70 3.05 12.37 0.16
C LEU A 70 2.18 11.80 -0.96
N VAL A 71 0.91 12.21 -1.00
CA VAL A 71 0.01 11.87 -2.11
C VAL A 71 0.31 12.81 -3.28
N GLU A 72 1.00 12.31 -4.31
CA GLU A 72 1.30 13.05 -5.55
C GLU A 72 0.10 13.02 -6.51
N GLU A 73 -0.65 11.91 -6.55
CA GLU A 73 -1.84 11.76 -7.39
C GLU A 73 -2.88 10.87 -6.69
N LEU A 74 -4.15 11.28 -6.70
CA LEU A 74 -5.26 10.46 -6.24
C LEU A 74 -6.46 10.69 -7.17
N THR A 75 -6.78 9.68 -7.98
CA THR A 75 -7.92 9.68 -8.91
C THR A 75 -8.80 8.47 -8.65
N SER A 76 -9.87 8.30 -9.43
CA SER A 76 -10.73 7.10 -9.34
C SER A 76 -10.05 5.82 -9.80
N SER A 77 -8.87 5.90 -10.45
CA SER A 77 -8.18 4.73 -11.01
C SER A 77 -6.73 4.60 -10.58
N LYS A 78 -6.15 5.61 -9.92
CA LYS A 78 -4.72 5.64 -9.56
C LYS A 78 -4.47 6.33 -8.23
N LEU A 79 -3.51 5.80 -7.48
CA LEU A 79 -2.88 6.44 -6.33
C LEU A 79 -1.36 6.47 -6.56
N LYS A 80 -0.76 7.66 -6.52
CA LYS A 80 0.70 7.82 -6.50
C LYS A 80 1.16 8.43 -5.20
N LEU A 81 2.14 7.78 -4.61
CA LEU A 81 2.74 8.15 -3.34
C LEU A 81 4.23 8.45 -3.53
N ALA A 82 4.74 9.40 -2.76
CA ALA A 82 6.16 9.69 -2.67
C ALA A 82 6.65 9.68 -1.22
N LEU A 83 7.86 9.18 -1.01
CA LEU A 83 8.59 9.24 0.25
C LEU A 83 9.99 9.82 0.00
N TYR A 84 10.37 10.82 0.80
CA TYR A 84 11.74 11.32 0.84
C TYR A 84 12.42 10.80 2.12
N ASP A 85 13.48 10.01 1.96
CA ASP A 85 14.21 9.40 3.09
C ASP A 85 15.38 10.27 3.60
N GLY A 86 15.54 11.48 3.05
CA GLY A 86 16.68 12.35 3.33
C GLY A 86 17.75 12.34 2.24
N THR A 87 17.70 11.38 1.32
CA THR A 87 18.64 11.24 0.20
C THR A 87 17.90 11.07 -1.12
N ASP A 88 17.01 10.09 -1.19
CA ASP A 88 16.31 9.68 -2.40
C ASP A 88 14.80 9.93 -2.28
N ILE A 89 14.14 10.03 -3.44
CA ILE A 89 12.68 10.07 -3.54
C ILE A 89 12.20 8.73 -4.10
N TRP A 90 11.50 7.98 -3.25
CA TRP A 90 10.82 6.74 -3.61
C TRP A 90 9.41 7.05 -4.08
N ARG A 91 8.98 6.41 -5.17
CA ARG A 91 7.63 6.55 -5.71
C ARG A 91 6.93 5.20 -5.80
N PHE A 92 5.67 5.19 -5.38
CA PHE A 92 4.81 4.03 -5.44
C PHE A 92 3.58 4.40 -6.27
N GLU A 93 3.21 3.53 -7.21
CA GLU A 93 2.03 3.68 -8.03
C GLU A 93 1.13 2.46 -7.79
N PHE A 94 -0.12 2.73 -7.47
CA PHE A 94 -1.17 1.74 -7.30
C PHE A 94 -2.27 2.01 -8.30
N ASP A 95 -2.62 1.00 -9.08
CA ASP A 95 -3.81 1.01 -9.93
C ASP A 95 -4.99 0.46 -9.14
N VAL A 96 -6.17 1.04 -9.35
CA VAL A 96 -7.40 0.51 -8.78
C VAL A 96 -7.74 -0.78 -9.50
N VAL A 97 -7.95 -1.85 -8.73
CA VAL A 97 -8.49 -3.12 -9.19
C VAL A 97 -9.97 -3.16 -8.80
N ASP A 98 -10.82 -3.58 -9.73
CA ASP A 98 -12.24 -3.81 -9.45
C ASP A 98 -12.35 -5.11 -8.61
N GLU A 99 -13.11 -5.06 -7.51
CA GLU A 99 -13.57 -6.28 -6.83
C GLU A 99 -14.72 -6.86 -7.67
N ASP A 100 -14.48 -7.97 -8.37
CA ASP A 100 -15.52 -8.75 -9.07
C ASP A 100 -16.58 -9.32 -8.10
#